data_AF-A0A1V1ZE66-F1
#
_entry.id   AF-A0A1V1ZE66-F1
#
_cell.length_a   1.000
_cell.length_b   1.000
_cell.length_c   1.000
_cell.angle_alpha   90.00
_cell.angle_beta   90.00
_cell.angle_gamma   90.00
#
_symmetry.space_group_name_H-M   'P 1'
#
loop_
_entity.id
_entity.type
_entity.pdbx_description
1 polymer ?
#
loop_
_entity_poly.entity_id
_entity_poly.type
_entity_poly.pdbx_seq_one_letter_code
_entity_poly.pdbx_strand_id
1 'polypeptide(L)'
;MTDYSERLKHLDDKKLMDVVKNYRQYGYDISVRATAISILGERGFSEETLELTGNMDNKTYDYAETLYNSFKRNSKVAFILFCVLLITNISTSIFAVSANYLTSVSVSINAIATILYFLFLIKSFLNQNKFYKVTNDDYGTEGVLMYFLLGMPLYIVMYFYFGNQMKEKMKDIQ
;
A
#
# COMPACT_ATOMS: atom_id res chain seq x y z
N MET A 1 -26.86 -3.19 12.20
CA MET A 1 -26.09 -4.00 13.17
C MET A 1 -26.76 -5.34 13.49
N THR A 2 -28.09 -5.46 13.42
CA THR A 2 -28.82 -6.70 13.74
C THR A 2 -28.52 -7.88 12.79
N ASP A 3 -28.38 -7.63 11.48
CA ASP A 3 -28.17 -8.69 10.48
C ASP A 3 -26.88 -9.52 10.69
N TYR A 4 -25.74 -8.86 10.94
CA TYR A 4 -24.47 -9.56 11.12
C TYR A 4 -24.42 -10.39 12.39
N SER A 5 -24.95 -9.88 13.52
CA SER A 5 -24.93 -10.61 14.79
C SER A 5 -25.70 -11.94 14.69
N GLU A 6 -26.84 -11.94 14.03
CA GLU A 6 -27.66 -13.13 13.83
C GLU A 6 -26.95 -14.15 12.93
N ARG A 7 -26.37 -13.69 11.82
CA ARG A 7 -25.59 -14.55 10.91
C ARG A 7 -24.34 -15.15 11.56
N LEU A 8 -23.63 -14.38 12.39
CA LEU A 8 -22.43 -14.84 13.12
C LEU A 8 -22.76 -15.97 14.10
N LYS A 9 -23.94 -15.94 14.76
CA LYS A 9 -24.35 -16.99 15.70
C LYS A 9 -24.51 -18.37 15.05
N HIS A 10 -24.77 -18.42 13.75
CA HIS A 10 -24.90 -19.67 12.99
C HIS A 10 -23.57 -20.18 12.43
N LEU A 11 -22.48 -19.43 12.58
CA LEU A 11 -21.15 -19.87 12.16
C LEU A 11 -20.56 -20.87 13.16
N ASP A 12 -19.78 -21.83 12.65
CA ASP A 12 -18.91 -22.68 13.46
C ASP A 12 -17.73 -21.88 14.03
N ASP A 13 -17.06 -22.44 15.03
CA ASP A 13 -15.99 -21.75 15.77
C ASP A 13 -14.81 -21.39 14.87
N LYS A 14 -14.47 -22.24 13.89
CA LYS A 14 -13.37 -21.98 12.96
C LYS A 14 -13.68 -20.78 12.07
N LYS A 15 -14.90 -20.67 11.57
CA LYS A 15 -15.34 -19.52 10.77
C LYS A 15 -15.42 -18.24 11.61
N LEU A 16 -15.83 -18.33 12.88
CA LEU A 16 -15.79 -17.18 13.78
C LEU A 16 -14.35 -16.73 14.04
N MET A 17 -13.42 -17.66 14.30
CA MET A 17 -11.99 -17.35 14.45
C MET A 17 -11.42 -16.69 13.19
N ASP A 18 -11.79 -17.19 12.01
CA ASP A 18 -11.40 -16.57 10.74
C ASP A 18 -11.95 -15.15 10.58
N VAL A 19 -13.21 -14.91 10.96
CA VAL A 19 -13.80 -13.57 10.99
C VAL A 19 -13.03 -12.67 11.97
N VAL A 20 -12.65 -13.15 13.16
CA VAL A 20 -11.86 -12.37 14.12
C VAL A 20 -10.50 -11.98 13.53
N LYS A 21 -9.79 -12.96 12.96
CA LYS A 21 -8.45 -12.82 12.41
C LYS A 21 -8.41 -11.88 11.19
N ASN A 22 -9.38 -12.04 10.27
CA ASN A 22 -9.35 -11.47 8.93
C ASN A 22 -10.43 -10.38 8.70
N TYR A 23 -11.06 -9.85 9.75
CA TYR A 23 -12.16 -8.88 9.64
C TYR A 23 -11.85 -7.68 8.71
N ARG A 24 -10.63 -7.12 8.79
CA ARG A 24 -10.18 -6.00 7.95
C ARG A 24 -10.08 -6.37 6.47
N GLN A 25 -9.56 -7.56 6.18
CA GLN A 25 -9.46 -8.08 4.82
C GLN A 25 -10.83 -8.29 4.18
N TYR A 26 -11.82 -8.69 4.98
CA TYR A 26 -13.22 -8.82 4.56
C TYR A 26 -13.99 -7.48 4.51
N GLY A 27 -13.37 -6.38 4.93
CA GLY A 27 -14.03 -5.07 5.00
C GLY A 27 -15.06 -4.97 6.12
N TYR A 28 -15.00 -5.84 7.12
CA TYR A 28 -15.83 -5.75 8.30
C TYR A 28 -15.33 -4.68 9.27
N ASP A 29 -16.28 -4.05 9.96
CA ASP A 29 -15.99 -3.09 11.01
C ASP A 29 -15.50 -3.78 12.28
N ILE A 30 -14.81 -3.04 13.15
CA ILE A 30 -14.32 -3.56 14.43
C ILE A 30 -15.46 -4.06 15.34
N SER A 31 -16.67 -3.52 15.20
CA SER A 31 -17.87 -4.01 15.92
C SER A 31 -18.25 -5.44 15.54
N VAL A 32 -18.06 -5.84 14.28
CA VAL A 32 -18.29 -7.21 13.81
C VAL A 32 -17.28 -8.16 14.44
N ARG A 33 -16.00 -7.76 14.49
CA ARG A 33 -14.95 -8.50 15.20
C ARG A 33 -15.26 -8.66 16.69
N ALA A 34 -15.65 -7.57 17.36
CA ALA A 34 -16.00 -7.61 18.79
C ALA A 34 -17.17 -8.56 19.06
N THR A 35 -18.17 -8.59 18.16
CA THR A 35 -19.30 -9.52 18.26
C THR A 35 -18.85 -10.97 18.09
N ALA A 36 -17.96 -11.25 17.13
CA ALA A 36 -17.41 -12.59 16.93
C ALA A 36 -16.57 -13.06 18.13
N ILE A 37 -15.75 -12.18 18.73
CA ILE A 37 -15.01 -12.46 19.98
C ILE A 37 -15.97 -12.78 21.12
N SER A 38 -17.05 -12.00 21.28
CA SER A 38 -18.06 -12.25 22.33
C SER A 38 -18.72 -13.62 22.19
N ILE A 39 -19.12 -14.01 20.97
CA ILE A 39 -19.74 -15.31 20.70
C ILE A 39 -18.73 -16.44 20.98
N LEU A 40 -17.46 -16.27 20.59
CA LEU A 40 -16.40 -17.23 20.90
C LEU A 40 -16.16 -17.36 22.41
N GLY A 41 -16.22 -16.25 23.16
CA GLY A 41 -16.16 -16.24 24.61
C GLY A 41 -17.30 -17.02 25.26
N GLU A 42 -18.53 -16.84 24.77
CA GLU A 42 -19.70 -17.63 25.19
C GLU A 42 -19.54 -19.13 24.90
N ARG A 43 -18.73 -19.49 23.90
CA ARG A 43 -18.41 -20.88 23.51
C ARG A 43 -17.15 -21.44 24.16
N GLY A 44 -16.53 -20.69 25.07
CA GLY A 44 -15.37 -21.15 25.85
C GLY A 44 -13.99 -20.79 25.29
N PHE A 45 -13.90 -19.95 24.26
CA PHE A 45 -12.62 -19.44 23.75
C PHE A 45 -12.32 -18.06 24.36
N SER A 46 -11.30 -17.98 25.22
CA SER A 46 -10.83 -16.70 25.75
C SER A 46 -10.02 -15.92 24.70
N GLU A 47 -9.94 -14.59 24.85
CA GLU A 47 -9.04 -13.76 24.02
C GLU A 47 -7.59 -14.23 24.09
N GLU A 48 -7.11 -14.59 25.29
CA GLU A 48 -5.78 -15.19 25.48
C GLU A 48 -5.60 -16.46 24.64
N THR A 49 -6.62 -17.32 24.58
CA THR A 49 -6.58 -18.53 23.73
C THR A 49 -6.48 -18.16 22.26
N LEU A 50 -7.22 -17.13 21.81
CA LEU A 50 -7.16 -16.65 20.43
C LEU A 50 -5.79 -16.05 20.09
N GLU A 51 -5.15 -15.36 21.02
CA GLU A 51 -3.79 -14.83 20.86
C GLU A 51 -2.74 -15.95 20.79
N LEU A 52 -2.75 -16.87 21.76
CA LEU A 52 -1.81 -17.99 21.82
C LEU A 52 -1.92 -18.92 20.60
N THR A 53 -3.12 -19.03 20.01
CA THR A 53 -3.36 -19.85 18.81
C THR A 53 -3.20 -19.08 17.50
N GLY A 54 -2.86 -17.79 17.53
CA GLY A 54 -2.64 -16.96 16.34
C GLY A 54 -3.93 -16.61 15.56
N ASN A 55 -5.09 -16.72 16.20
CA ASN A 55 -6.40 -16.40 15.62
C ASN A 55 -6.88 -14.98 15.96
N MET A 56 -6.15 -14.24 16.79
CA MET A 56 -6.55 -12.88 17.19
C MET A 56 -6.30 -11.85 16.09
N ASP A 57 -5.17 -11.97 15.39
CA ASP A 57 -4.74 -11.00 14.38
C ASP A 57 -4.04 -11.69 13.20
N ASN A 58 -4.28 -11.19 11.99
CA ASN A 58 -3.45 -11.51 10.83
C ASN A 58 -2.21 -10.60 10.76
N LYS A 59 -1.10 -11.03 11.39
CA LYS A 59 0.16 -10.27 11.40
C LYS A 59 0.76 -10.07 10.01
N THR A 60 0.57 -11.03 9.11
CA THR A 60 1.02 -10.93 7.71
C THR A 60 0.26 -9.82 6.99
N TYR A 61 -1.07 -9.82 7.12
CA TYR A 61 -1.93 -8.76 6.57
C TYR A 61 -1.57 -7.39 7.16
N ASP A 62 -1.38 -7.29 8.49
CA ASP A 62 -1.03 -6.04 9.16
C ASP A 62 0.26 -5.42 8.61
N TYR A 63 1.28 -6.26 8.43
CA TYR A 63 2.55 -5.82 7.91
C TYR A 63 2.45 -5.46 6.42
N ALA A 64 1.73 -6.27 5.64
CA ALA A 64 1.45 -6.00 4.23
C ALA A 64 0.67 -4.68 4.04
N GLU A 65 -0.35 -4.41 4.86
CA GLU A 65 -1.12 -3.17 4.87
C GLU A 65 -0.21 -1.95 5.16
N THR A 66 0.71 -2.08 6.12
CA THR A 66 1.68 -1.04 6.45
C THR A 66 2.61 -0.73 5.27
N LEU A 67 3.08 -1.76 4.57
CA LEU A 67 3.92 -1.64 3.38
C LEU A 67 3.15 -1.02 2.20
N TYR A 68 1.91 -1.44 1.97
CA TYR A 68 1.02 -0.87 0.97
C TYR A 68 0.74 0.63 1.21
N ASN A 69 0.43 1.00 2.44
CA ASN A 69 0.19 2.41 2.80
C ASN A 69 1.47 3.26 2.62
N SER A 70 2.64 2.70 2.97
CA SER A 70 3.93 3.34 2.75
C SER A 70 4.27 3.47 1.27
N PHE A 71 3.98 2.45 0.45
CA PHE A 71 4.08 2.50 -0.99
C PHE A 71 3.20 3.63 -1.55
N LYS A 72 1.91 3.69 -1.19
CA LYS A 72 0.97 4.71 -1.67
C LYS A 72 1.42 6.13 -1.34
N ARG A 73 1.92 6.35 -0.13
CA ARG A 73 2.41 7.67 0.30
C ARG A 73 3.63 8.08 -0.53
N ASN A 74 4.64 7.21 -0.62
CA ASN A 74 5.88 7.54 -1.33
C ASN A 74 5.66 7.69 -2.84
N SER A 75 4.86 6.80 -3.44
CA SER A 75 4.55 6.85 -4.87
C SER A 75 3.72 8.09 -5.25
N LYS A 76 2.81 8.54 -4.37
CA LYS A 76 2.07 9.80 -4.58
C LYS A 76 3.00 11.01 -4.58
N VAL A 77 3.97 11.06 -3.65
CA VAL A 77 4.95 12.16 -3.62
C VAL A 77 5.82 12.14 -4.87
N ALA A 78 6.34 10.98 -5.26
CA ALA A 78 7.10 10.84 -6.50
C ALA A 78 6.28 11.24 -7.73
N PHE A 79 4.99 10.90 -7.76
CA PHE A 79 4.09 11.27 -8.86
C PHE A 79 3.89 12.78 -8.96
N ILE A 80 3.69 13.46 -7.83
CA ILE A 80 3.56 14.92 -7.79
C ILE A 80 4.86 15.58 -8.27
N LEU A 81 6.02 15.13 -7.77
CA LEU A 81 7.32 15.64 -8.18
C LEU A 81 7.56 15.42 -9.69
N PHE A 82 7.16 14.27 -10.21
CA PHE A 82 7.24 13.98 -11.64
C PHE A 82 6.41 14.96 -12.48
N CYS A 83 5.16 15.22 -12.10
CA CYS A 83 4.31 16.21 -12.78
C CYS A 83 4.92 17.63 -12.71
N VAL A 84 5.47 18.03 -11.58
CA VAL A 84 6.16 19.32 -11.43
C VAL A 84 7.40 19.39 -12.33
N LEU A 85 8.19 18.33 -12.39
CA LEU A 85 9.36 18.24 -13.27
C LEU A 85 8.96 18.33 -14.75
N LEU A 86 7.88 17.65 -15.17
CA LEU A 86 7.36 17.78 -16.54
C LEU A 86 6.98 19.22 -16.88
N ILE A 87 6.15 19.86 -16.03
CA ILE A 87 5.69 21.23 -16.27
C ILE A 87 6.85 22.22 -16.31
N THR A 88 7.80 22.09 -15.37
CA THR A 88 8.95 23.00 -15.30
C THR A 88 9.89 22.83 -16.48
N ASN A 89 10.15 21.60 -16.95
CA ASN A 89 10.98 21.36 -18.14
C ASN A 89 10.33 21.89 -19.43
N ILE A 90 9.00 21.78 -19.58
CA ILE A 90 8.29 22.38 -20.72
C ILE A 90 8.35 23.91 -20.63
N SER A 91 8.12 24.46 -19.44
CA SER A 91 8.11 25.92 -19.21
C SER A 91 9.48 26.54 -19.48
N THR A 92 10.57 25.95 -18.97
CA THR A 92 11.93 26.47 -19.21
C THR A 92 12.28 26.52 -20.69
N SER A 93 11.83 25.54 -21.48
CA SER A 93 12.04 25.55 -22.94
C SER A 93 11.34 26.70 -23.65
N ILE A 94 10.24 27.24 -23.11
CA ILE A 94 9.48 28.35 -23.69
C ILE A 94 10.08 29.70 -23.28
N PHE A 95 10.58 29.83 -22.05
CA PHE A 95 11.07 31.09 -21.47
C PHE A 95 12.59 31.31 -21.64
N ALA A 96 13.33 30.38 -22.25
CA ALA A 96 14.81 30.39 -22.35
C ALA A 96 15.45 31.57 -23.12
N VAL A 97 14.70 32.62 -23.46
CA VAL A 97 15.15 33.67 -24.41
C VAL A 97 15.60 34.97 -23.73
N SER A 98 15.35 35.24 -22.43
CA SER A 98 15.61 36.61 -21.92
C SER A 98 16.04 36.83 -20.45
N ALA A 99 16.39 35.83 -19.64
CA ALA A 99 16.90 36.07 -18.27
C ALA A 99 17.85 34.98 -17.72
N ASN A 100 19.16 35.24 -17.75
CA ASN A 100 20.21 34.28 -17.34
C ASN A 100 20.15 33.88 -15.85
N TYR A 101 19.81 34.80 -14.95
CA TYR A 101 19.75 34.50 -13.51
C TYR A 101 18.56 33.60 -13.13
N LEU A 102 17.36 33.94 -13.64
CA LEU A 102 16.13 33.16 -13.39
C LEU A 102 16.25 31.72 -13.92
N THR A 103 16.88 31.56 -15.07
CA THR A 103 17.16 30.25 -15.67
C THR A 103 18.06 29.40 -14.77
N SER A 104 19.16 29.96 -14.26
CA SER A 104 20.08 29.25 -13.37
C SER A 104 19.45 28.83 -12.03
N VAL A 105 18.61 29.69 -11.44
CA VAL A 105 17.86 29.35 -10.22
C VAL A 105 16.86 28.23 -10.49
N SER A 106 16.13 28.31 -11.61
CA SER A 106 15.18 27.28 -12.03
C SER A 106 15.84 25.91 -12.22
N VAL A 107 16.99 25.86 -12.89
CA VAL A 107 17.77 24.62 -13.09
C VAL A 107 18.19 24.02 -11.75
N SER A 108 18.63 24.86 -10.81
CA SER A 108 19.05 24.41 -9.47
C SER A 108 17.90 23.78 -8.69
N ILE A 109 16.71 24.39 -8.72
CA ILE A 109 15.49 23.84 -8.09
C ILE A 109 15.09 22.53 -8.78
N ASN A 110 15.17 22.48 -10.10
CA ASN A 110 14.85 21.28 -10.88
C ASN A 110 15.78 20.10 -10.53
N ALA A 111 17.08 20.37 -10.35
CA ALA A 111 18.05 19.37 -9.89
C ALA A 111 17.68 18.79 -8.51
N ILE A 112 17.34 19.64 -7.54
CA ILE A 112 16.91 19.20 -6.20
C ILE A 112 15.62 18.39 -6.29
N ALA A 113 14.62 18.86 -7.05
CA ALA A 113 13.35 18.15 -7.23
C ALA A 113 13.56 16.78 -7.90
N THR A 114 14.50 16.67 -8.82
CA THR A 114 14.89 15.41 -9.48
C THR A 114 15.50 14.43 -8.48
N ILE A 115 16.40 14.89 -7.60
CA ILE A 115 16.97 14.05 -6.55
C ILE A 115 15.86 13.55 -5.60
N LEU A 116 14.99 14.44 -5.15
CA LEU A 116 13.86 14.08 -4.29
C LEU A 116 12.92 13.07 -4.97
N TYR A 117 12.64 13.26 -6.26
CA TYR A 117 11.84 12.34 -7.05
C TYR A 117 12.42 10.92 -6.99
N PHE A 118 13.71 10.76 -7.29
CA PHE A 118 14.36 9.44 -7.23
C PHE A 118 14.37 8.85 -5.81
N LEU A 119 14.57 9.66 -4.77
CA LEU A 119 14.51 9.18 -3.39
C LEU A 119 13.14 8.59 -3.03
N PHE A 120 12.06 9.28 -3.38
CA PHE A 120 10.70 8.78 -3.13
C PHE A 120 10.33 7.61 -4.04
N LEU A 121 10.83 7.59 -5.28
CA LEU A 121 10.68 6.49 -6.22
C LEU A 121 11.30 5.20 -5.66
N ILE A 122 12.56 5.27 -5.20
CA ILE A 122 13.27 4.14 -4.59
C ILE A 122 12.55 3.68 -3.32
N LYS A 123 12.11 4.60 -2.45
CA LYS A 123 11.32 4.24 -1.27
C LYS A 123 10.03 3.50 -1.63
N SER A 124 9.31 3.98 -2.64
CA SER A 124 8.11 3.32 -3.14
C SER A 124 8.44 1.89 -3.61
N PHE A 125 9.45 1.73 -4.45
CA PHE A 125 9.91 0.42 -4.94
C PHE A 125 10.30 -0.53 -3.80
N LEU A 126 11.06 -0.07 -2.81
CA LEU A 126 11.46 -0.89 -1.66
C LEU A 126 10.26 -1.39 -0.84
N ASN A 127 9.24 -0.55 -0.65
CA ASN A 127 8.02 -0.96 0.06
C ASN A 127 7.24 -2.03 -0.73
N GLN A 128 7.13 -1.87 -2.04
CA GLN A 128 6.48 -2.86 -2.91
C GLN A 128 7.24 -4.19 -2.92
N ASN A 129 8.56 -4.16 -3.06
CA ASN A 129 9.38 -5.36 -3.05
C ASN A 129 9.26 -6.11 -1.71
N LYS A 130 9.30 -5.38 -0.58
CA LYS A 130 9.02 -5.98 0.74
C LYS A 130 7.62 -6.56 0.84
N PHE A 131 6.61 -5.89 0.28
CA PHE A 131 5.23 -6.37 0.29
C PHE A 131 5.14 -7.74 -0.36
N TYR A 132 5.68 -7.89 -1.57
CA TYR A 132 5.63 -9.17 -2.30
C TYR A 132 6.44 -10.29 -1.64
N LYS A 133 7.55 -9.95 -0.96
CA LYS A 133 8.28 -10.92 -0.14
C LYS A 133 7.45 -11.42 1.05
N VAL A 134 6.64 -10.56 1.67
CA VAL A 134 5.79 -10.90 2.82
C VAL A 134 4.57 -11.70 2.38
N THR A 135 4.01 -11.40 1.20
CA THR A 135 2.89 -12.18 0.63
C THR A 135 3.35 -13.47 -0.07
N ASN A 136 4.65 -13.78 -0.04
CA ASN A 136 5.27 -14.95 -0.67
C ASN A 136 4.95 -15.08 -2.17
N ASP A 137 4.78 -13.94 -2.83
CA ASP A 137 4.52 -13.83 -4.26
C ASP A 137 5.85 -13.56 -5.00
N ASP A 138 6.10 -14.29 -6.08
CA ASP A 138 7.30 -14.11 -6.90
C ASP A 138 7.17 -12.91 -7.84
N TYR A 139 7.40 -11.71 -7.28
CA TYR A 139 7.41 -10.44 -8.00
C TYR A 139 8.84 -9.93 -8.27
N GLY A 140 9.81 -10.86 -8.28
CA GLY A 140 11.24 -10.56 -8.12
C GLY A 140 11.93 -9.90 -9.31
N THR A 141 11.50 -10.17 -10.54
CA THR A 141 12.19 -9.71 -11.76
C THR A 141 11.35 -8.78 -12.62
N GLU A 142 10.04 -9.03 -12.77
CA GLU A 142 9.16 -8.18 -13.58
C GLU A 142 9.00 -6.78 -13.01
N GLY A 143 8.83 -6.64 -11.68
CA GLY A 143 8.71 -5.33 -11.03
C GLY A 143 9.98 -4.48 -11.14
N VAL A 144 11.16 -5.09 -10.99
CA VAL A 144 12.46 -4.43 -11.17
C VAL A 144 12.63 -3.98 -12.61
N LEU A 145 12.37 -4.87 -13.57
CA LEU A 145 12.46 -4.58 -14.99
C LEU A 145 11.49 -3.46 -15.40
N MET A 146 10.28 -3.44 -14.87
CA MET A 146 9.29 -2.39 -15.15
C MET A 146 9.77 -1.02 -14.62
N TYR A 147 10.39 -0.96 -13.44
CA TYR A 147 11.00 0.27 -12.91
C TYR A 147 12.24 0.72 -13.70
N PHE A 148 13.02 -0.21 -14.26
CA PHE A 148 14.25 0.07 -15.01
C PHE A 148 13.98 0.43 -16.48
N LEU A 149 13.02 -0.22 -17.14
CA LEU A 149 12.60 0.03 -18.53
C LEU A 149 11.76 1.30 -18.68
N LEU A 150 11.05 1.73 -17.64
CA LEU A 150 10.16 2.89 -17.67
C LEU A 150 10.75 4.12 -16.99
N GLY A 151 12.07 4.30 -17.08
CA GLY A 151 12.72 5.53 -16.65
C GLY A 151 12.08 6.75 -17.31
N MET A 152 11.49 7.63 -16.49
CA MET A 152 10.87 8.93 -16.76
C MET A 152 9.47 8.97 -17.45
N PRO A 153 9.22 8.68 -18.75
CA PRO A 153 7.94 9.06 -19.37
C PRO A 153 6.67 8.36 -18.83
N LEU A 154 6.80 7.16 -18.27
CA LEU A 154 5.66 6.28 -17.97
C LEU A 154 5.48 5.99 -16.47
N TYR A 155 6.10 6.79 -15.59
CA TYR A 155 5.90 6.64 -14.13
C TYR A 155 4.42 6.74 -13.72
N ILE A 156 3.63 7.51 -14.46
CA ILE A 156 2.17 7.63 -14.28
C ILE A 156 1.49 6.25 -14.27
N VAL A 157 1.87 5.38 -15.22
CA VAL A 157 1.29 4.04 -15.34
C VAL A 157 1.62 3.19 -14.12
N MET A 158 2.84 3.28 -13.62
CA MET A 158 3.34 2.52 -12.48
C MET A 158 2.62 2.87 -11.18
N TYR A 159 2.34 4.17 -10.96
CA TYR A 159 1.61 4.64 -9.79
C TYR A 159 0.24 3.97 -9.66
N PHE A 160 -0.53 3.92 -10.76
CA PHE A 160 -1.86 3.31 -10.76
C PHE A 160 -1.81 1.78 -10.80
N TYR A 161 -0.96 1.22 -11.65
CA TYR A 161 -0.87 -0.23 -11.86
C TYR A 161 -0.51 -0.97 -10.57
N PHE A 162 0.59 -0.59 -9.92
CA PHE A 162 1.04 -1.28 -8.71
C PHE A 162 0.17 -1.01 -7.50
N GLY A 163 -0.40 0.19 -7.38
CA GLY A 163 -1.34 0.49 -6.31
C GLY A 163 -2.55 -0.44 -6.35
N ASN A 164 -3.12 -0.65 -7.54
CA ASN A 164 -4.25 -1.56 -7.71
C ASN A 164 -3.85 -3.02 -7.53
N GLN A 165 -2.70 -3.42 -8.06
CA GLN A 165 -2.23 -4.80 -7.95
C GLN A 165 -1.96 -5.21 -6.50
N MET A 166 -1.25 -4.37 -5.72
CA MET A 166 -1.01 -4.63 -4.30
C MET A 166 -2.35 -4.71 -3.54
N LYS A 167 -3.30 -3.84 -3.85
CA LYS A 167 -4.63 -3.84 -3.23
C LYS A 167 -5.41 -5.13 -3.53
N GLU A 168 -5.36 -5.62 -4.76
CA GLU A 168 -5.97 -6.90 -5.11
C GLU A 168 -5.30 -8.05 -4.34
N LYS A 169 -3.97 -8.07 -4.29
CA LYS A 169 -3.20 -9.09 -3.57
C LYS A 169 -3.46 -9.12 -2.06
N MET A 170 -3.79 -7.97 -1.45
CA MET A 170 -4.18 -7.94 -0.03
C MET A 170 -5.42 -8.77 0.28
N LYS A 171 -6.28 -9.06 -0.71
CA LYS A 171 -7.48 -9.89 -0.51
C LYS A 171 -7.17 -11.38 -0.41
N ASP A 172 -5.97 -11.80 -0.82
CA ASP A 172 -5.57 -13.22 -0.90
C ASP A 172 -4.62 -13.63 0.26
N ILE A 173 -4.31 -12.71 1.18
CA ILE A 173 -3.41 -12.99 2.31
C ILE A 173 -4.11 -13.96 3.29
N GLN A 174 -3.37 -14.97 3.77
CA GLN A 174 -3.86 -15.99 4.73
C GLN A 174 -3.53 -15.65 6.19
#